data_AF-A0A1H3MLE9-F1
#
_entry.id   AF-A0A1H3MLE9-F1
#
_cell.length_a   1.000
_cell.length_b   1.000
_cell.length_c   1.000
_cell.angle_alpha   90.00
_cell.angle_beta   90.00
_cell.angle_gamma   90.00
#
_symmetry.space_group_name_H-M   'P 1'
#
loop_
_entity.id
_entity.type
_entity.pdbx_description
1 polymer ?
#
loop_
_entity_poly.entity_id
_entity_poly.type
_entity_poly.pdbx_seq_one_letter_code
_entity_poly.pdbx_strand_id
1 'polypeptide(L)'
;MYVISNVGAFGESMVKVGMTRRLDPMDRVRELGDASVPFRFDVHAIHFSEDAVGIESALLQKLADRRVNMVSPRREFFHASPGEVRNS
;
A
#
# COMPACT_ATOMS: atom_id res chain seq x y z
N MET A 1 -2.99 7.31 5.16
CA MET A 1 -2.17 6.39 4.33
C MET A 1 -2.29 4.98 4.86
N TYR A 2 -2.22 3.97 4.00
CA TYR A 2 -2.07 2.57 4.38
C TYR A 2 -0.96 1.90 3.56
N VAL A 3 -0.31 0.92 4.17
CA VAL A 3 0.59 -0.03 3.50
C VAL A 3 0.02 -1.43 3.71
N ILE A 4 -0.22 -2.13 2.61
CA ILE A 4 -0.80 -3.48 2.63
C ILE A 4 -0.04 -4.45 1.74
N SER A 5 -0.10 -5.75 2.05
CA SER A 5 0.39 -6.81 1.16
C SER A 5 -0.64 -7.90 1.02
N ASN A 6 -0.48 -8.75 0.01
CA ASN A 6 -1.25 -9.97 -0.11
C ASN A 6 -0.34 -11.05 -0.68
N VAL A 7 0.24 -11.86 0.21
CA VAL A 7 1.23 -12.86 -0.17
C VAL A 7 0.59 -13.94 -1.05
N GLY A 8 -0.65 -14.33 -0.76
CA GLY A 8 -1.36 -15.34 -1.55
C GLY A 8 -1.66 -14.91 -2.99
N ALA A 9 -1.81 -13.61 -3.25
CA ALA A 9 -2.08 -13.08 -4.59
C ALA A 9 -0.82 -12.58 -5.32
N PHE A 10 0.18 -12.05 -4.61
CA PHE A 10 1.30 -11.32 -5.22
C PHE A 10 2.69 -11.74 -4.73
N GLY A 11 2.79 -12.71 -3.82
CA GLY A 11 4.07 -13.14 -3.22
C GLY A 11 4.57 -12.21 -2.10
N GLU A 12 5.73 -12.55 -1.52
CA GLU A 12 6.27 -11.89 -0.31
C GLU A 12 6.86 -10.50 -0.56
N SER A 13 7.26 -10.22 -1.80
CA SER A 13 7.96 -8.99 -2.19
C SER A 13 7.07 -8.04 -2.98
N MET A 14 5.81 -7.90 -2.55
CA MET A 14 4.86 -6.97 -3.13
C MET A 14 4.07 -6.23 -2.05
N VAL A 15 4.16 -4.91 -2.09
CA VAL A 15 3.35 -4.03 -1.25
C VAL A 15 2.52 -3.07 -2.10
N LYS A 16 1.37 -2.69 -1.56
CA LYS A 16 0.56 -1.60 -2.06
C LYS A 16 0.56 -0.47 -1.04
N VAL A 17 0.91 0.72 -1.50
CA VAL A 17 0.72 1.96 -0.73
C VAL A 17 -0.57 2.63 -1.25
N GLY A 18 -1.28 3.31 -0.38
CA GLY A 18 -2.41 4.11 -0.81
C GLY A 18 -2.93 5.08 0.21
N MET A 19 -3.69 6.05 -0.31
CA MET A 19 -4.42 7.04 0.47
C MET A 19 -5.92 6.77 0.42
N THR A 20 -6.62 7.17 1.47
CA THR A 20 -8.07 7.16 1.54
C THR A 20 -8.55 8.35 2.34
N ARG A 21 -9.69 8.93 1.93
CA ARG A 21 -10.38 10.01 2.65
C ARG A 21 -11.47 9.48 3.58
N ARG A 22 -11.61 8.16 3.69
CA ARG A 22 -12.57 7.53 4.59
C ARG A 22 -12.17 7.78 6.03
N LEU A 23 -13.18 7.90 6.89
CA LEU A 23 -13.01 7.99 8.33
C LEU A 23 -12.34 6.71 8.86
N ASP A 24 -12.82 5.54 8.43
CA ASP A 24 -12.15 4.26 8.66
C ASP A 24 -11.42 3.77 7.37
N PRO A 25 -10.08 3.78 7.34
CA PRO A 25 -9.29 3.25 6.24
C PRO A 25 -9.37 1.72 6.13
N MET A 26 -9.70 1.01 7.21
CA MET A 26 -9.86 -0.44 7.16
C MET A 26 -11.02 -0.85 6.27
N ASP A 27 -12.10 -0.07 6.22
CA ASP A 27 -13.20 -0.31 5.29
C ASP A 27 -12.72 -0.27 3.84
N ARG A 28 -11.82 0.67 3.52
CA ARG A 28 -11.23 0.72 2.19
C ARG A 28 -10.36 -0.51 1.91
N VAL A 29 -9.58 -0.98 2.89
CA VAL A 29 -8.73 -2.18 2.74
C VAL A 29 -9.58 -3.43 2.50
N ARG A 30 -10.68 -3.60 3.24
CA ARG A 30 -11.61 -4.73 3.09
C ARG A 30 -12.22 -4.76 1.69
N GLU A 31 -12.74 -3.63 1.21
CA GLU A 31 -13.30 -3.53 -0.15
C GLU A 31 -12.29 -3.86 -1.25
N LEU A 32 -11.02 -3.45 -1.08
CA LEU A 32 -9.96 -3.77 -2.04
C LEU A 32 -9.71 -5.28 -2.14
N GLY A 33 -9.76 -5.99 -1.01
CA GLY A 33 -9.66 -7.44 -0.97
C GLY A 33 -10.82 -8.09 -1.73
N ASP A 34 -12.05 -7.77 -1.32
CA ASP A 34 -13.28 -8.39 -1.84
C ASP A 34 -13.45 -8.19 -3.35
N ALA A 35 -12.98 -7.06 -3.90
CA ALA A 35 -13.17 -6.73 -5.31
C ALA A 35 -12.11 -7.32 -6.26
N SER A 36 -10.97 -7.81 -5.77
CA SER A 36 -9.80 -8.00 -6.64
C SER A 36 -8.99 -9.29 -6.44
N VAL A 37 -9.06 -9.92 -5.27
CA VAL A 37 -8.13 -11.01 -4.91
C VAL A 37 -8.80 -12.06 -4.01
N PRO A 38 -8.40 -13.34 -4.09
CA PRO A 38 -9.01 -14.43 -3.32
C PRO A 38 -8.60 -14.46 -1.84
N PHE A 39 -7.63 -13.64 -1.43
CA PHE A 39 -7.14 -13.56 -0.05
C PHE A 39 -7.29 -12.15 0.50
N ARG A 40 -7.42 -12.00 1.82
CA ARG A 40 -7.43 -10.67 2.45
C ARG A 40 -6.05 -10.03 2.38
N PHE A 41 -6.04 -8.70 2.37
CA PHE A 41 -4.82 -7.94 2.52
C PHE A 41 -4.36 -7.94 3.99
N ASP A 42 -3.07 -8.17 4.20
CA ASP A 42 -2.38 -7.89 5.45
C ASP A 42 -2.09 -6.39 5.52
N VAL A 43 -2.31 -5.79 6.69
CA VAL A 43 -2.06 -4.38 6.95
C VAL A 43 -0.77 -4.22 7.74
N HIS A 44 0.15 -3.42 7.22
CA HIS A 44 1.47 -3.20 7.82
C HIS A 44 1.62 -1.85 8.48
N ALA A 45 0.90 -0.85 7.98
CA ALA A 45 0.87 0.49 8.55
C ALA A 45 -0.44 1.19 8.19
N ILE A 46 -0.92 2.03 9.11
CA ILE A 46 -1.99 3.00 8.86
C ILE A 46 -1.62 4.32 9.56
N HIS A 47 -1.65 5.42 8.81
CA HIS A 47 -1.43 6.77 9.32
C HIS A 47 -2.66 7.65 9.10
N PHE A 48 -3.12 8.27 10.20
CA PHE A 48 -4.29 9.16 10.30
C PHE A 48 -3.84 10.56 10.73
N SER A 49 -3.37 11.40 9.81
CA SER A 49 -3.09 12.82 10.10
C SER A 49 -2.86 13.60 8.80
N GLU A 50 -2.77 14.93 8.88
CA GLU A 50 -2.31 15.79 7.79
C GLU A 50 -0.92 15.39 7.27
N ASP A 51 -0.06 14.88 8.15
CA ASP A 51 1.29 14.39 7.82
C ASP A 51 1.26 13.10 6.97
N ALA A 52 0.13 12.41 6.89
CA ALA A 52 0.02 11.20 6.07
C ALA A 52 0.33 11.46 4.58
N VAL A 53 0.13 12.68 4.08
CA VAL A 53 0.51 13.07 2.71
C VAL A 53 2.02 13.19 2.59
N GLY A 54 2.70 13.82 3.55
CA GLY A 54 4.15 13.97 3.56
C GLY A 54 4.87 12.62 3.67
N ILE A 55 4.42 11.77 4.61
CA ILE A 55 4.93 10.42 4.78
C ILE A 55 4.71 9.58 3.52
N GLU A 56 3.52 9.66 2.92
CA GLU A 56 3.22 8.95 1.68
C GLU A 56 4.15 9.40 0.54
N SER A 57 4.28 10.70 0.32
CA SER A 57 5.13 11.23 -0.75
C SER A 57 6.60 10.83 -0.57
N ALA A 58 7.11 10.88 0.66
CA ALA A 58 8.47 10.43 0.97
C ALA A 58 8.64 8.93 0.71
N LEU A 59 7.66 8.10 1.08
CA LEU A 59 7.70 6.66 0.85
C LEU A 59 7.62 6.33 -0.66
N LEU A 60 6.72 6.98 -1.40
CA LEU A 60 6.59 6.79 -2.84
C LEU A 60 7.87 7.20 -3.58
N GLN A 61 8.54 8.27 -3.15
CA GLN A 61 9.84 8.67 -3.70
C GLN A 61 10.92 7.63 -3.43
N LYS A 62 11.00 7.09 -2.21
CA LYS A 62 11.96 6.05 -1.84
C LYS A 62 11.77 4.73 -2.60
N LEU A 63 10.53 4.43 -3.00
CA LEU A 63 10.18 3.20 -3.72
C LEU A 63 10.01 3.42 -5.24
N ALA A 64 10.29 4.62 -5.74
CA ALA A 64 9.98 5.00 -7.12
C ALA A 64 10.66 4.10 -8.16
N ASP A 65 11.88 3.64 -7.88
CA ASP A 65 12.67 2.72 -8.71
C ASP A 65 12.09 1.30 -8.75
N ARG A 66 11.24 0.95 -7.79
CA ARG A 66 10.62 -0.39 -7.62
C ARG A 66 9.14 -0.40 -8.00
N ARG A 67 8.60 0.67 -8.58
CA ARG A 67 7.19 0.80 -8.93
C ARG A 67 6.81 -0.14 -10.05
N VAL A 68 5.75 -0.93 -9.84
CA VAL A 68 5.29 -1.96 -10.79
C VAL A 68 4.41 -1.38 -11.90
N ASN A 69 3.57 -0.39 -11.57
CA ASN A 69 2.65 0.21 -12.55
C ASN A 69 3.08 1.64 -12.90
N MET A 70 3.85 1.79 -13.98
CA MET A 70 4.25 3.10 -14.51
C MET A 70 3.11 3.81 -15.28
N VAL A 71 2.10 3.06 -15.75
CA VAL A 71 1.04 3.57 -16.65
C VAL A 71 -0.22 4.05 -15.90
N SER A 72 -0.44 3.59 -14.65
CA SER A 72 -1.57 4.02 -13.83
C SER A 72 -1.12 4.45 -12.43
N PRO A 73 -1.04 5.76 -12.15
CA PRO A 73 -0.62 6.25 -10.85
C PRO A 73 -1.59 5.87 -9.71
N ARG A 74 -2.80 5.39 -10.03
CA ARG A 74 -3.78 4.89 -9.04
C ARG A 74 -3.48 3.48 -8.51
N ARG A 75 -2.55 2.75 -9.14
CA ARG A 75 -2.18 1.37 -8.76
C ARG A 75 -0.75 1.32 -8.24
N GLU A 76 -0.53 1.91 -7.07
CA GLU A 76 0.78 2.03 -6.43
C GLU A 76 1.21 0.72 -5.77
N PHE A 77 1.60 -0.23 -6.61
CA PHE A 77 2.27 -1.46 -6.21
C PHE A 77 3.78 -1.31 -6.40
N PHE A 78 4.53 -1.87 -5.47
CA PHE A 78 5.99 -1.79 -5.43
C PHE A 78 6.59 -3.15 -5.14
N HIS A 79 7.70 -3.47 -5.81
CA HIS A 79 8.55 -4.61 -5.48
C HIS A 79 9.33 -4.34 -4.18
N ALA A 80 8.68 -4.52 -3.04
CA ALA A 80 9.28 -4.43 -1.72
C ALA A 80 8.53 -5.34 -0.75
N SER A 81 9.22 -5.82 0.27
CA SER A 81 8.62 -6.51 1.40
C SER A 81 8.08 -5.51 2.44
N PRO A 82 7.10 -5.90 3.27
CA PRO A 82 6.66 -5.07 4.39
C PRO A 82 7.78 -4.69 5.37
N GLY A 83 8.77 -5.56 5.54
CA GLY A 83 9.94 -5.30 6.38
C GLY A 83 10.81 -4.16 5.85
N GLU A 84 11.05 -4.13 4.54
CA GLU A 84 11.77 -3.03 3.89
C GLU A 84 11.03 -1.71 4.02
N VAL A 85 9.70 -1.71 3.81
CA VAL A 85 8.88 -0.49 3.94
C VAL A 85 8.91 0.07 5.36
N ARG A 86 8.85 -0.77 6.39
CA ARG A 86 8.91 -0.32 7.79
C ARG A 86 10.24 0.34 8.16
N ASN A 87 11.34 -0.10 7.54
CA ASN A 87 12.69 0.41 7.81
C ASN A 87 13.07 1.60 6.92
N SER A 88 12.16 2.04 6.03
CA SER A 88 12.42 3.05 5.00
C SER A 88 12.31 4.47 5.51
#